data_AF-A0A0M3J4C7-F1
#
_entry.id   AF-A0A0M3J4C7-F1
#
_cell.length_a   1.000
_cell.length_b   1.000
_cell.length_c   1.000
_cell.angle_alpha   90.00
_cell.angle_beta   90.00
_cell.angle_gamma   90.00
#
_symmetry.space_group_name_H-M   'P 1'
#
loop_
_entity.id
_entity.type
_entity.pdbx_description
1 polymer ?
#
loop_
_entity_poly.entity_id
_entity_poly.type
_entity_poly.pdbx_seq_one_letter_code
_entity_poly.pdbx_strand_id
1 'polypeptide(L)'
;MWLLLTLFHANAIFARDWPTSDVLFVVDSTSNVGAFNFELVKKFMRSVVANMHISSTGTRVGLAEYTPKANFLFTLISGINKDELDRRINTISYSPCEQNCYPLATINSLAKAGLSIASGNRPLVPDVMIIISSSSYELPELGIRETLMKPISPIFVFSINVGALDAVTSSTDSYASSATTIRFS
;
A
#
# COMPACT_ATOMS: atom_id res chain seq x y z
N MET A 1 44.57 -39.47 -4.18
CA MET A 1 43.61 -38.57 -4.85
C MET A 1 42.69 -38.00 -3.77
N TRP A 2 43.02 -36.81 -3.25
CA TRP A 2 42.25 -36.16 -2.17
C TRP A 2 41.35 -35.10 -2.81
N LEU A 3 40.04 -35.19 -2.58
CA LEU A 3 39.05 -34.23 -3.04
C LEU A 3 39.01 -33.05 -2.06
N LEU A 4 39.43 -31.86 -2.49
CA LEU A 4 39.25 -30.63 -1.72
C LEU A 4 37.82 -30.14 -1.91
N LEU A 5 36.99 -30.25 -0.87
CA LEU A 5 35.69 -29.58 -0.79
C LEU A 5 35.93 -28.16 -0.27
N THR A 6 35.81 -27.16 -1.15
CA THR A 6 35.80 -25.76 -0.75
C THR A 6 34.43 -25.39 -0.21
N LEU A 7 34.32 -25.24 1.11
CA LEU A 7 33.16 -24.66 1.77
C LEU A 7 33.11 -23.15 1.49
N PHE A 8 32.28 -22.75 0.52
CA PHE A 8 31.86 -21.36 0.39
C PHE A 8 30.98 -21.00 1.58
N HIS A 9 31.57 -20.29 2.55
CA HIS A 9 30.80 -19.55 3.54
C HIS A 9 30.29 -18.27 2.87
N ALA A 10 29.13 -18.38 2.23
CA ALA A 10 28.34 -17.19 1.93
C ALA A 10 27.82 -16.67 3.27
N ASN A 11 28.46 -15.64 3.82
CA ASN A 11 27.82 -14.77 4.80
C ASN A 11 26.67 -14.08 4.07
N ALA A 12 25.52 -14.75 3.99
CA ALA A 12 24.27 -14.14 3.59
C ALA A 12 23.86 -13.19 4.71
N ILE A 13 24.42 -11.98 4.67
CA ILE A 13 23.71 -10.82 5.19
C ILE A 13 22.49 -10.74 4.26
N PHE A 14 21.36 -11.31 4.68
CA PHE A 14 20.07 -11.02 4.08
C PHE A 14 19.81 -9.54 4.35
N ALA A 15 20.37 -8.69 3.49
CA ALA A 15 20.04 -7.29 3.45
C ALA A 15 18.54 -7.21 3.20
N ARG A 16 17.91 -6.57 4.17
CA ARG A 16 16.56 -6.06 4.29
C ARG A 16 16.25 -5.08 3.14
N ASP A 17 16.44 -5.51 1.90
CA ASP A 17 16.28 -4.67 0.73
C ASP A 17 14.90 -4.90 0.13
N TRP A 18 14.16 -3.82 -0.04
CA TRP A 18 12.85 -3.87 -0.69
C TRP A 18 13.02 -4.34 -2.15
N PRO A 19 12.32 -5.40 -2.60
CA PRO A 19 12.46 -5.89 -3.96
C PRO A 19 11.92 -4.86 -4.96
N THR A 20 12.40 -4.90 -6.21
CA THR A 20 11.80 -4.11 -7.28
C THR A 20 10.31 -4.45 -7.41
N SER A 21 9.45 -3.46 -7.15
CA SER A 21 7.99 -3.64 -7.15
C SER A 21 7.27 -2.40 -7.68
N ASP A 22 6.01 -2.56 -8.05
CA ASP A 22 5.08 -1.45 -8.29
C ASP A 22 4.17 -1.33 -7.07
N VAL A 23 4.32 -0.24 -6.31
CA VAL A 23 3.69 -0.05 -5.00
C VAL A 23 2.55 0.95 -5.11
N LEU A 24 1.35 0.57 -4.68
CA LEU A 24 0.21 1.46 -4.56
C LEU A 24 -0.13 1.69 -3.09
N PHE A 25 0.09 2.91 -2.61
CA PHE A 25 -0.48 3.35 -1.35
C PHE A 25 -1.93 3.77 -1.54
N VAL A 26 -2.80 3.34 -0.64
CA VAL A 26 -4.22 3.69 -0.59
C VAL A 26 -4.51 4.19 0.81
N VAL A 27 -4.78 5.50 0.94
CA VAL A 27 -4.86 6.19 2.22
C VAL A 27 -6.25 6.74 2.47
N ASP A 28 -6.76 6.43 3.65
CA ASP A 28 -8.03 6.91 4.13
C ASP A 28 -7.86 8.32 4.71
N SER A 29 -8.60 9.27 4.15
CA SER A 29 -8.60 10.66 4.55
C SER A 29 -9.89 11.06 5.29
N THR A 30 -10.70 10.09 5.76
CA THR A 30 -11.92 10.39 6.54
C THR A 30 -11.61 11.08 7.88
N SER A 31 -12.65 11.69 8.44
CA SER A 31 -12.67 12.16 9.83
C SER A 31 -12.41 11.06 10.87
N ASN A 32 -12.68 9.79 10.56
CA ASN A 32 -12.41 8.66 11.46
C ASN A 32 -10.92 8.34 11.59
N VAL A 33 -10.08 8.74 10.62
CA VAL A 33 -8.62 8.73 10.78
C VAL A 33 -8.21 9.91 11.65
N GLY A 34 -8.69 11.11 11.32
CA GLY A 34 -8.39 12.34 12.06
C GLY A 34 -7.01 12.93 11.71
N ALA A 35 -6.88 14.25 11.86
CA ALA A 35 -5.69 14.99 11.42
C ALA A 35 -4.38 14.50 12.07
N PHE A 36 -4.43 14.17 13.37
CA PHE A 36 -3.26 13.68 14.10
C PHE A 36 -2.73 12.35 13.54
N ASN A 37 -3.62 11.36 13.37
CA ASN A 37 -3.21 10.07 12.82
C ASN A 37 -2.83 10.20 11.34
N PHE A 38 -3.46 11.09 10.59
CA PHE A 38 -3.07 11.33 9.19
C PHE A 38 -1.61 11.77 9.05
N GLU A 39 -1.10 12.60 9.97
CA GLU A 39 0.33 12.94 10.02
C GLU A 39 1.22 11.74 10.38
N LEU A 40 0.74 10.81 11.22
CA LEU A 40 1.44 9.54 11.47
C LEU A 40 1.45 8.63 10.24
N VAL A 41 0.34 8.58 9.50
CA VAL A 41 0.24 7.85 8.23
C VAL A 41 1.23 8.39 7.20
N LYS A 42 1.37 9.71 7.07
CA LYS A 42 2.41 10.34 6.23
C LYS A 42 3.81 9.92 6.66
N LYS A 43 4.12 9.96 7.96
CA LYS A 43 5.42 9.51 8.49
C LYS A 43 5.68 8.03 8.21
N PHE A 44 4.67 7.19 8.37
CA PHE A 44 4.76 5.76 8.06
C PHE A 44 5.08 5.52 6.57
N MET A 45 4.33 6.14 5.65
CA MET A 45 4.58 6.01 4.21
C MET A 45 6.01 6.43 3.85
N ARG A 46 6.47 7.56 4.39
CA ARG A 46 7.85 8.05 4.18
C ARG A 46 8.90 7.05 4.71
N SER A 47 8.66 6.46 5.88
CA SER A 47 9.54 5.43 6.44
C SER A 47 9.59 4.16 5.58
N VAL A 48 8.47 3.77 4.97
CA VAL A 48 8.43 2.63 4.05
C VAL A 48 9.22 2.96 2.77
N VAL A 49 8.95 4.11 2.16
CA VAL A 49 9.64 4.60 0.95
C VAL A 49 11.15 4.79 1.17
N ALA A 50 11.58 5.14 2.38
CA ALA A 50 12.99 5.28 2.73
C ALA A 50 13.81 3.99 2.49
N ASN A 51 13.18 2.81 2.50
CA ASN A 51 13.84 1.53 2.26
C ASN A 51 13.72 1.04 0.81
N MET A 52 13.09 1.83 -0.07
CA MET A 52 12.91 1.49 -1.49
C MET A 52 13.96 2.15 -2.38
N HIS A 53 14.37 1.43 -3.44
CA HIS A 53 15.13 1.99 -4.55
C HIS A 53 14.17 2.55 -5.61
N ILE A 54 13.77 3.82 -5.45
CA ILE A 54 12.80 4.49 -6.31
C ILE A 54 13.44 4.94 -7.63
N SER A 55 12.97 4.39 -8.75
CA SER A 55 13.39 4.80 -10.09
C SER A 55 12.45 4.24 -11.17
N SER A 56 12.60 4.67 -12.42
CA SER A 56 11.79 4.17 -13.53
C SER A 56 12.04 2.69 -13.84
N THR A 57 13.23 2.17 -13.52
CA THR A 57 13.62 0.76 -13.69
C THR A 57 13.55 -0.03 -12.38
N GLY A 58 13.66 0.64 -11.23
CA GLY A 58 13.51 0.07 -9.88
C GLY A 58 12.06 0.11 -9.40
N THR A 59 11.84 0.48 -8.14
CA THR A 59 10.50 0.55 -7.53
C THR A 59 9.75 1.79 -8.01
N ARG A 60 8.48 1.63 -8.39
CA ARG A 60 7.57 2.73 -8.70
C ARG A 60 6.50 2.83 -7.62
N VAL A 61 6.06 4.05 -7.31
CA VAL A 61 5.08 4.29 -6.25
C VAL A 61 3.95 5.16 -6.76
N GLY A 62 2.73 4.67 -6.59
CA GLY A 62 1.49 5.42 -6.75
C GLY A 62 0.85 5.67 -5.38
N LEU A 63 0.01 6.70 -5.31
CA LEU A 63 -0.72 7.06 -4.11
C LEU A 63 -2.13 7.53 -4.47
N ALA A 64 -3.11 6.89 -3.84
CA ALA A 64 -4.51 7.29 -3.90
C ALA A 64 -5.03 7.60 -2.50
N GLU A 65 -5.79 8.70 -2.39
CA GLU A 65 -6.77 8.86 -1.32
C GLU A 65 -8.06 8.17 -1.78
N TYR A 66 -8.84 7.55 -0.89
CA TYR A 66 -9.99 6.75 -1.34
C TYR A 66 -11.34 7.04 -0.67
N THR A 67 -11.53 8.28 -0.24
CA THR A 67 -12.78 8.72 0.40
C THR A 67 -13.36 9.99 -0.23
N PRO A 68 -14.68 10.03 -0.53
CA PRO A 68 -15.57 8.87 -0.66
C PRO A 68 -15.28 8.07 -1.95
N LYS A 69 -14.56 8.66 -2.90
CA LYS A 69 -14.14 8.04 -4.16
C LYS A 69 -12.61 8.02 -4.24
N ALA A 70 -12.06 7.10 -5.02
CA ALA A 70 -10.64 7.06 -5.32
C ALA A 70 -10.18 8.35 -6.03
N ASN A 71 -9.21 9.03 -5.45
CA ASN A 71 -8.51 10.18 -5.98
C ASN A 71 -7.00 9.87 -6.01
N PHE A 72 -6.45 9.66 -7.20
CA PHE A 72 -5.02 9.41 -7.37
C PHE A 72 -4.26 10.73 -7.32
N LEU A 73 -3.45 10.92 -6.28
CA LEU A 73 -2.54 12.07 -6.17
C LEU A 73 -1.40 11.96 -7.18
N PHE A 74 -0.93 10.73 -7.41
CA PHE A 74 -0.03 10.37 -8.49
C PHE A 74 -0.06 8.86 -8.73
N THR A 75 0.23 8.45 -9.96
CA THR A 75 0.22 7.04 -10.40
C THR A 75 1.65 6.53 -10.64
N LEU A 76 1.81 5.22 -10.89
CA LEU A 76 3.12 4.58 -11.10
C LEU A 76 3.91 5.17 -12.27
N ILE A 77 3.23 5.71 -13.30
CA ILE A 77 3.87 6.32 -14.46
C ILE A 77 4.45 7.72 -14.19
N SER A 78 4.18 8.31 -13.02
CA SER A 78 4.58 9.70 -12.71
C SER A 78 6.11 9.92 -12.70
N GLY A 79 6.92 8.86 -12.73
CA GLY A 79 8.37 8.95 -12.89
C GLY A 79 9.07 9.68 -11.74
N ILE A 80 8.45 9.67 -10.57
CA ILE A 80 8.89 10.43 -9.40
C ILE A 80 10.13 9.76 -8.80
N ASN A 81 11.19 10.55 -8.55
CA ASN A 81 12.37 10.08 -7.81
C ASN A 81 12.12 10.10 -6.29
N LYS A 82 13.04 9.53 -5.51
CA LYS A 82 12.86 9.35 -4.07
C LYS A 82 12.60 10.66 -3.30
N ASP A 83 13.35 11.71 -3.60
CA ASP A 83 13.24 13.00 -2.90
C ASP A 83 11.91 13.70 -3.22
N GLU A 84 11.50 13.67 -4.48
CA GLU A 84 10.21 14.21 -4.90
C GLU A 84 9.04 13.38 -4.35
N LEU A 85 9.19 12.06 -4.22
CA LEU A 85 8.19 11.20 -3.60
C LEU A 85 8.01 11.53 -2.11
N ASP A 86 9.12 11.65 -1.38
CA ASP A 86 9.12 12.06 0.04
C ASP A 86 8.44 13.42 0.23
N ARG A 87 8.79 14.40 -0.62
CA ARG A 87 8.19 15.73 -0.61
C ARG A 87 6.70 15.68 -0.88
N ARG A 88 6.26 14.96 -1.93
CA ARG A 88 4.84 14.83 -2.29
C ARG A 88 4.03 14.23 -1.16
N ILE A 89 4.53 13.16 -0.53
CA ILE A 89 3.89 12.54 0.63
C ILE A 89 3.79 13.55 1.79
N ASN A 90 4.86 14.29 2.06
CA ASN A 90 4.89 15.27 3.15
C ASN A 90 3.93 16.44 2.94
N THR A 91 3.65 16.82 1.69
CA THR A 91 2.78 17.95 1.34
C THR A 91 1.29 17.60 1.21
N ILE A 92 0.90 16.34 1.43
CA ILE A 92 -0.51 15.96 1.40
C ILE A 92 -1.24 16.68 2.53
N SER A 93 -2.29 17.40 2.15
CA SER A 93 -3.18 18.10 3.08
C SER A 93 -4.27 17.16 3.55
N TYR A 94 -4.45 17.07 4.87
CA TYR A 94 -5.61 16.39 5.43
C TYR A 94 -6.89 17.21 5.14
N SER A 95 -7.72 16.71 4.24
CA SER A 95 -8.98 17.35 3.83
C SER A 95 -10.11 16.32 3.82
N PRO A 96 -10.67 15.97 5.00
CA PRO A 96 -11.73 14.98 5.09
C PRO A 96 -12.98 15.49 4.37
N CYS A 97 -13.74 14.56 3.80
CA CYS A 97 -15.08 14.83 3.33
C CYS A 97 -16.03 15.21 4.47
N GLU A 98 -17.24 15.63 4.10
CA GLU A 98 -18.31 16.01 5.02
C GLU A 98 -18.63 14.91 6.05
N GLN A 99 -19.32 15.28 7.13
CA GLN A 99 -19.66 14.36 8.22
C GLN A 99 -20.35 13.08 7.71
N ASN A 100 -19.97 11.94 8.29
CA ASN A 100 -20.46 10.59 7.94
C ASN A 100 -20.08 10.09 6.54
N CYS A 101 -18.97 10.55 5.98
CA CYS A 101 -18.41 9.93 4.79
C CYS A 101 -17.60 8.66 5.10
N TYR A 102 -17.72 7.68 4.23
CA TYR A 102 -17.02 6.40 4.27
C TYR A 102 -16.49 6.08 2.86
N PRO A 103 -15.43 5.25 2.75
CA PRO A 103 -14.96 4.79 1.45
C PRO A 103 -16.04 4.05 0.67
N LEU A 104 -16.33 4.51 -0.55
CA LEU A 104 -17.24 3.82 -1.49
C LEU A 104 -16.48 3.02 -2.54
N ALA A 105 -15.20 3.36 -2.76
CA ALA A 105 -14.34 2.61 -3.65
C ALA A 105 -14.04 1.25 -3.04
N THR A 106 -14.17 0.19 -3.83
CA THR A 106 -13.80 -1.17 -3.41
C THR A 106 -12.30 -1.37 -3.56
N ILE A 107 -11.73 -2.32 -2.81
CA ILE A 107 -10.33 -2.75 -2.99
C ILE A 107 -10.07 -3.14 -4.45
N ASN A 108 -10.99 -3.91 -5.05
CA ASN A 108 -10.90 -4.30 -6.45
C ASN A 108 -10.87 -3.09 -7.41
N SER A 109 -11.68 -2.05 -7.16
CA SER A 109 -11.75 -0.87 -8.02
C SER A 109 -10.46 -0.04 -7.95
N LEU A 110 -9.89 0.07 -6.74
CA LEU A 110 -8.62 0.74 -6.49
C LEU A 110 -7.48 0.02 -7.19
N ALA A 111 -7.43 -1.32 -7.06
CA ALA A 111 -6.43 -2.13 -7.73
C ALA A 111 -6.56 -2.06 -9.25
N LYS A 112 -7.79 -2.13 -9.81
CA LYS A 112 -8.02 -1.97 -11.26
C LYS A 112 -7.57 -0.64 -11.81
N ALA A 113 -7.77 0.45 -11.06
CA ALA A 113 -7.35 1.77 -11.50
C ALA A 113 -5.84 1.95 -11.33
N GLY A 114 -5.30 1.68 -10.13
CA GLY A 114 -3.93 2.01 -9.76
C GLY A 114 -2.87 1.04 -10.27
N LEU A 115 -3.22 -0.24 -10.40
CA LEU A 115 -2.32 -1.31 -10.89
C LEU A 115 -2.64 -1.69 -12.33
N SER A 116 -3.07 -0.72 -13.14
CA SER A 116 -3.27 -0.88 -14.58
C SER A 116 -2.04 -0.48 -15.39
N ILE A 117 -1.92 -1.02 -16.60
CA ILE A 117 -0.90 -0.58 -17.57
C ILE A 117 -1.01 0.93 -17.84
N ALA A 118 -2.23 1.47 -17.91
CA ALA A 118 -2.48 2.88 -18.11
C ALA A 118 -1.95 3.76 -16.97
N SER A 119 -1.97 3.24 -15.74
CA SER A 119 -1.38 3.88 -14.56
C SER A 119 0.12 3.66 -14.42
N GLY A 120 0.73 2.83 -15.28
CA GLY A 120 2.17 2.56 -15.33
C GLY A 120 2.60 1.24 -14.70
N ASN A 121 1.67 0.33 -14.38
CA ASN A 121 1.99 -1.02 -13.90
C ASN A 121 2.76 -1.81 -14.96
N ARG A 122 3.80 -2.54 -14.52
CA ARG A 122 4.66 -3.36 -15.37
C ARG A 122 4.31 -4.84 -15.24
N PRO A 123 4.09 -5.55 -16.36
CA PRO A 123 3.96 -7.00 -16.34
C PRO A 123 5.17 -7.67 -15.68
N LEU A 124 4.91 -8.73 -14.91
CA LEU A 124 5.91 -9.56 -14.21
C LEU A 124 6.69 -8.87 -13.08
N VAL A 125 6.49 -7.58 -12.83
CA VAL A 125 7.01 -6.89 -11.65
C VAL A 125 5.99 -7.03 -10.51
N PRO A 126 6.37 -7.55 -9.32
CA PRO A 126 5.43 -7.70 -8.22
C PRO A 126 4.71 -6.40 -7.86
N ASP A 127 3.39 -6.49 -7.70
CA ASP A 127 2.54 -5.41 -7.21
C ASP A 127 2.43 -5.49 -5.68
N VAL A 128 2.52 -4.35 -5.01
CA VAL A 128 2.30 -4.23 -3.56
C VAL A 128 1.27 -3.14 -3.31
N MET A 129 0.10 -3.53 -2.80
CA MET A 129 -0.94 -2.59 -2.40
C MET A 129 -0.93 -2.45 -0.88
N ILE A 130 -0.71 -1.24 -0.38
CA ILE A 130 -0.71 -0.92 1.06
C ILE A 130 -1.91 -0.03 1.35
N ILE A 131 -2.90 -0.59 2.02
CA ILE A 131 -4.15 0.06 2.38
C ILE A 131 -4.05 0.52 3.83
N ILE A 132 -4.31 1.80 4.07
CA ILE A 132 -4.25 2.41 5.40
C ILE A 132 -5.61 3.03 5.68
N SER A 133 -6.40 2.40 6.55
CA SER A 133 -7.81 2.74 6.78
C SER A 133 -8.16 2.92 8.24
N SER A 134 -9.24 3.65 8.52
CA SER A 134 -9.84 3.65 9.85
C SER A 134 -10.33 2.26 10.25
N SER A 135 -10.20 1.90 11.53
CA SER A 135 -10.82 0.69 12.09
C SER A 135 -12.33 0.82 12.33
N SER A 136 -12.92 1.99 12.06
CA SER A 136 -14.34 2.26 12.32
C SER A 136 -15.29 1.61 11.31
N TYR A 137 -14.77 1.02 10.23
CA TYR A 137 -15.56 0.31 9.22
C TYR A 137 -14.72 -0.72 8.46
N GLU A 138 -15.42 -1.65 7.84
CA GLU A 138 -14.83 -2.58 6.88
C GLU A 138 -14.75 -1.95 5.49
N LEU A 139 -13.71 -2.29 4.75
CA LEU A 139 -13.56 -1.84 3.37
C LEU A 139 -14.30 -2.76 2.41
N PRO A 140 -15.10 -2.22 1.48
CA PRO A 140 -15.72 -3.04 0.44
C PRO A 140 -14.66 -3.74 -0.40
N GLU A 141 -14.65 -5.07 -0.46
CA GLU A 141 -13.68 -5.78 -1.30
C GLU A 141 -14.08 -5.75 -2.78
N LEU A 142 -15.38 -5.97 -3.06
CA LEU A 142 -15.94 -6.09 -4.40
C LEU A 142 -17.38 -5.55 -4.46
N GLY A 143 -17.70 -4.78 -5.49
CA GLY A 143 -19.06 -4.29 -5.72
C GLY A 143 -19.99 -5.32 -6.40
N ILE A 144 -21.31 -5.18 -6.19
CA ILE A 144 -22.37 -6.09 -6.67
C ILE A 144 -22.34 -6.33 -8.21
N ARG A 145 -21.74 -5.43 -8.98
CA ARG A 145 -21.62 -5.54 -10.46
C ARG A 145 -20.20 -5.29 -10.95
N GLU A 146 -19.24 -5.44 -10.06
CA GLU A 146 -17.85 -5.15 -10.35
C GLU A 146 -17.16 -6.37 -10.93
N THR A 147 -16.55 -6.21 -12.11
CA THR A 147 -15.68 -7.27 -12.65
C THR A 147 -14.38 -7.33 -11.87
N LEU A 148 -14.06 -8.52 -11.36
CA LEU A 148 -12.78 -8.81 -10.71
C LEU A 148 -11.60 -8.37 -11.58
N MET A 149 -10.60 -7.80 -10.91
CA MET A 149 -9.34 -7.45 -11.55
C MET A 149 -8.67 -8.71 -12.12
N LYS A 150 -8.01 -8.55 -13.26
CA LYS A 150 -7.13 -9.58 -13.83
C LYS A 150 -5.70 -9.05 -13.71
N PRO A 151 -4.96 -9.44 -12.65
CA PRO A 151 -3.62 -8.92 -12.44
C PRO A 151 -2.69 -9.36 -13.57
N ILE A 152 -1.76 -8.48 -13.96
CA ILE A 152 -0.71 -8.76 -14.94
C ILE A 152 0.61 -9.20 -14.27
N SER A 153 0.62 -9.20 -12.94
CA SER A 153 1.75 -9.46 -12.05
C SER A 153 1.26 -10.06 -10.73
N PRO A 154 2.09 -10.77 -9.95
CA PRO A 154 1.74 -11.18 -8.60
C PRO A 154 1.43 -9.96 -7.73
N ILE A 155 0.29 -9.97 -7.03
CA ILE A 155 -0.15 -8.87 -6.15
C ILE A 155 -0.12 -9.30 -4.69
N PHE A 156 0.49 -8.47 -3.85
CA PHE A 156 0.49 -8.59 -2.40
C PHE A 156 -0.29 -7.41 -1.81
N VAL A 157 -1.27 -7.70 -0.94
CA VAL A 157 -2.13 -6.68 -0.34
C VAL A 157 -1.91 -6.67 1.17
N PHE A 158 -1.56 -5.51 1.71
CA PHE A 158 -1.38 -5.28 3.14
C PHE A 158 -2.41 -4.26 3.62
N SER A 159 -3.10 -4.57 4.72
CA SER A 159 -4.03 -3.65 5.37
C SER A 159 -3.49 -3.21 6.73
N ILE A 160 -3.55 -1.90 6.97
CA ILE A 160 -3.13 -1.23 8.19
C ILE A 160 -4.31 -0.43 8.73
N ASN A 161 -4.79 -0.80 9.91
CA ASN A 161 -5.93 -0.15 10.54
C ASN A 161 -5.47 0.97 11.49
N VAL A 162 -6.19 2.09 11.46
CA VAL A 162 -5.93 3.31 12.24
C VAL A 162 -7.14 3.59 13.14
N GLY A 163 -6.95 3.55 14.46
CA GLY A 163 -8.05 3.76 15.41
C GLY A 163 -7.80 3.08 16.76
N ALA A 164 -8.77 3.19 17.68
CA ALA A 164 -8.68 2.65 19.04
C ALA A 164 -8.94 1.14 19.09
N LEU A 165 -8.18 0.45 19.95
CA LEU A 165 -8.15 -1.02 20.11
C LEU A 165 -9.51 -1.64 20.53
N ASP A 166 -10.42 -0.84 21.09
CA ASP A 166 -11.64 -1.34 21.74
C ASP A 166 -12.83 -1.54 20.78
N ALA A 167 -12.69 -1.15 19.51
CA ALA A 167 -13.69 -1.41 18.46
C ALA A 167 -13.56 -2.80 17.81
N VAL A 168 -12.58 -3.60 18.21
CA VAL A 168 -12.42 -5.00 17.75
C VAL A 168 -13.35 -5.90 18.58
N THR A 169 -14.66 -5.74 18.40
CA THR A 169 -15.65 -6.66 18.97
C THR A 169 -15.83 -7.88 18.06
N SER A 170 -15.32 -9.01 18.54
CA SER A 170 -15.87 -10.36 18.33
C SER A 170 -16.17 -10.86 16.90
N SER A 171 -15.22 -10.75 15.97
CA SER A 171 -15.18 -11.64 14.79
C SER A 171 -13.74 -12.09 14.49
N THR A 172 -13.18 -12.85 15.42
CA THR A 172 -12.20 -13.88 15.03
C THR A 172 -12.90 -14.84 14.07
N ASP A 173 -12.68 -14.63 12.76
CA ASP A 173 -12.43 -15.64 11.73
C ASP A 173 -12.67 -15.04 10.33
N SER A 174 -11.58 -14.73 9.61
CA SER A 174 -11.44 -14.76 8.13
C SER A 174 -10.59 -13.65 7.50
N TYR A 175 -9.39 -13.37 8.03
CA TYR A 175 -8.29 -12.92 7.15
C TYR A 175 -7.30 -14.08 6.98
N ALA A 176 -7.81 -15.17 6.39
CA ALA A 176 -6.99 -16.29 5.96
C ALA A 176 -6.40 -15.98 4.58
N SER A 177 -5.07 -15.91 4.54
CA SER A 177 -4.22 -16.06 3.35
C SER A 177 -4.08 -14.89 2.38
N SER A 178 -3.65 -13.70 2.84
CA SER A 178 -2.74 -12.83 2.03
C SER A 178 -2.21 -11.60 2.77
N ALA A 179 -2.93 -11.07 3.77
CA ALA A 179 -2.56 -9.81 4.41
C ALA A 179 -1.80 -10.04 5.74
N THR A 180 -0.49 -9.79 5.74
CA THR A 180 0.26 -9.64 7.00
C THR A 180 -0.20 -8.35 7.68
N THR A 181 -1.00 -8.46 8.74
CA THR A 181 -1.28 -7.33 9.63
C THR A 181 0.00 -6.98 10.39
N ILE A 182 0.61 -5.83 10.07
CA ILE A 182 1.71 -5.27 10.86
C ILE A 182 1.10 -4.40 11.96
N ARG A 183 1.23 -4.85 13.21
CA ARG A 183 0.83 -4.08 14.40
C ARG A 183 2.01 -3.22 14.84
N PHE A 184 1.82 -1.91 14.93
CA PHE A 184 2.77 -1.02 15.59
C PHE A 184 2.33 -0.87 17.05
N SER A 185 3.14 -1.39 17.96
CA SER A 185 3.08 -1.16 19.41
C SER A 185 4.09 -0.10 19.82
#